data_AF-A0A5C9BQC7-F1
#
_entry.id   AF-A0A5C9BQC7-F1
#
_cell.length_a   1.000
_cell.length_b   1.000
_cell.length_c   1.000
_cell.angle_alpha   90.00
_cell.angle_beta   90.00
_cell.angle_gamma   90.00
#
_symmetry.space_group_name_H-M   'P 1'
#
loop_
_entity.id
_entity.type
_entity.pdbx_description
1 polymer ?
#
loop_
_entity_poly.entity_id
_entity_poly.type
_entity_poly.pdbx_seq_one_letter_code
_entity_poly.pdbx_strand_id
1 'polypeptide(L)'
;MGGKVSCTLGEVKNRADFILYWGGNPAECHPRHFTKYTIMQKGKFIPEGRKGRTMVLVDIRETMSVKAADIFLQVRPGKDFEVITALRALVKGNRVDTALVEETGLKLEQLQDLVDRMKRCKFGVIFFGMGLSMTRGKHMNSAAVLTLAAEMNAFTKFVAMPMRGHGNVAGADMVLRWTTGYPFGVNLCRGFPRFNPGEFSTVDLLVRGDIDAAFVLGADPGATMPQPGIDTLARVPTIVLDPKVTHTSKLARVHITTSVTGISSPGTAYRMDEVPLPLRPVLKSPYPSDEEVVKRIIAAVEKKTAWLPKTDTMTSKAVLTHRTPRERDDMLRITGGKVYDPANGINGEVRDICMADGKIVANVEGGRTIDANGMIIFPGGVDIHTHVAGAALNFARALTPENQRVAAKFLHTKDTRLGIGGQTPTTFATGYLYAGMGYTTAIEAAVPVLSAK
;
A
#
# COMPACT_ATOMS: atom_id res chain seq x y z
N MET A 1 -4.44 -1.83 19.07
CA MET A 1 -3.81 -2.39 17.85
C MET A 1 -2.39 -1.88 17.79
N GLY A 2 -1.39 -2.77 17.70
CA GLY A 2 0.00 -2.36 17.52
C GLY A 2 0.19 -1.75 16.13
N GLY A 3 0.77 -0.55 16.05
CA GLY A 3 1.19 0.04 14.78
C GLY A 3 2.27 -0.80 14.11
N LYS A 4 2.60 -0.49 12.84
CA LYS A 4 3.70 -1.15 12.13
C LYS A 4 5.05 -0.66 12.65
N VAL A 5 5.64 -1.35 13.63
CA VAL A 5 7.00 -1.07 14.10
C VAL A 5 8.01 -1.72 13.14
N SER A 6 8.48 -0.97 12.15
CA SER A 6 9.35 -1.48 11.07
C SER A 6 10.60 -0.60 10.90
N CYS A 7 11.53 -1.06 10.06
CA CYS A 7 12.68 -0.29 9.59
C CYS A 7 12.99 -0.65 8.13
N THR A 8 14.08 -0.12 7.56
CA THR A 8 14.59 -0.58 6.25
C THR A 8 15.53 -1.77 6.43
N LEU A 9 15.75 -2.55 5.37
CA LEU A 9 16.77 -3.61 5.37
C LEU A 9 18.20 -3.05 5.57
N GLY A 10 18.42 -1.76 5.33
CA GLY A 10 19.66 -1.08 5.65
C GLY A 10 19.90 -0.96 7.16
N GLU A 11 18.84 -0.67 7.93
CA GLU A 11 18.89 -0.65 9.40
C GLU A 11 19.19 -2.05 9.94
N VAL A 12 18.50 -3.08 9.42
CA VAL A 12 18.77 -4.48 9.80
C VAL A 12 20.22 -4.86 9.53
N LYS A 13 20.72 -4.55 8.33
CA LYS A 13 22.12 -4.82 7.96
C LYS A 13 23.08 -4.15 8.93
N ASN A 14 22.82 -2.91 9.36
CA ASN A 14 23.77 -2.15 10.14
C ASN A 14 23.69 -2.38 11.65
N ARG A 15 22.52 -2.77 12.18
CA ARG A 15 22.23 -2.74 13.63
C ARG A 15 21.77 -4.06 14.22
N ALA A 16 21.07 -4.91 13.46
CA ALA A 16 20.39 -6.07 14.05
C ALA A 16 21.35 -7.15 14.53
N ASP A 17 21.45 -7.35 15.84
CA ASP A 17 22.20 -8.43 16.48
C ASP A 17 21.31 -9.65 16.78
N PHE A 18 19.99 -9.50 16.73
CA PHE A 18 19.04 -10.60 16.91
C PHE A 18 18.02 -10.66 15.77
N ILE A 19 17.97 -11.79 15.08
CA ILE A 19 17.16 -11.98 13.87
C ILE A 19 16.28 -13.23 14.04
N LEU A 20 14.98 -13.02 14.15
CA LEU A 20 13.99 -14.09 14.26
C LEU A 20 13.27 -14.25 12.92
N TYR A 21 13.35 -15.43 12.32
CA TYR A 21 12.51 -15.84 11.19
C TYR A 21 11.37 -16.72 11.68
N TRP A 22 10.14 -16.39 11.29
CA TRP A 22 8.95 -17.13 11.69
C TRP A 22 8.10 -17.55 10.49
N GLY A 23 7.89 -18.85 10.31
CA GLY A 23 7.05 -19.40 9.25
C GLY A 23 7.53 -18.96 7.87
N GLY A 24 8.85 -18.95 7.67
CA GLY A 24 9.48 -18.48 6.45
C GLY A 24 10.79 -19.21 6.19
N ASN A 25 11.10 -19.41 4.92
CA ASN A 25 12.30 -20.10 4.47
C ASN A 25 13.12 -19.21 3.52
N PRO A 26 13.85 -18.20 4.05
CA PRO A 26 14.58 -17.25 3.20
C PRO A 26 15.66 -17.90 2.35
N ALA A 27 16.23 -19.04 2.76
CA ALA A 27 17.25 -19.74 1.96
C ALA A 27 16.74 -20.12 0.56
N GLU A 28 15.46 -20.48 0.44
CA GLU A 28 14.85 -20.88 -0.84
C GLU A 28 13.97 -19.78 -1.43
N CYS A 29 13.17 -19.11 -0.60
CA CYS A 29 12.21 -18.11 -1.08
C CYS A 29 12.85 -16.73 -1.35
N HIS A 30 13.94 -16.40 -0.66
CA HIS A 30 14.66 -15.13 -0.81
C HIS A 30 16.18 -15.35 -0.75
N PRO A 31 16.80 -16.09 -1.71
CA PRO A 31 18.12 -16.71 -1.52
C PRO A 31 19.26 -15.75 -1.17
N ARG A 32 19.14 -14.47 -1.57
CA ARG A 32 20.13 -13.42 -1.29
C ARG A 32 19.84 -12.62 -0.02
N HIS A 33 18.78 -12.92 0.72
CA HIS A 33 18.37 -12.15 1.90
C HIS A 33 19.41 -12.23 3.02
N PHE A 34 19.89 -13.44 3.31
CA PHE A 34 20.98 -13.67 4.28
C PHE A 34 22.27 -12.97 3.86
N THR A 35 22.62 -13.06 2.58
CA THR A 35 23.88 -12.55 2.07
C THR A 35 23.89 -11.06 1.79
N LYS A 36 22.74 -10.40 1.57
CA LYS A 36 22.68 -8.95 1.27
C LYS A 36 22.23 -8.07 2.42
N TYR A 37 21.40 -8.56 3.34
CA TYR A 37 20.67 -7.66 4.24
C TYR A 37 20.70 -8.06 5.71
N THR A 38 21.00 -9.32 6.02
CA THR A 38 20.81 -9.84 7.38
C THR A 38 22.05 -10.54 7.89
N ILE A 39 22.05 -11.86 7.88
CA ILE A 39 22.94 -12.71 8.66
C ILE A 39 24.42 -12.55 8.30
N MET A 40 24.77 -12.50 7.01
CA MET A 40 26.17 -12.61 6.58
C MET A 40 26.89 -11.25 6.46
N GLN A 41 26.14 -10.15 6.42
CA GLN A 41 26.72 -8.84 6.18
C GLN A 41 27.37 -8.25 7.43
N LYS A 42 28.54 -7.64 7.25
CA LYS A 42 29.14 -6.75 8.24
C LYS A 42 28.40 -5.41 8.21
N GLY A 43 27.92 -4.98 9.37
CA GLY A 43 27.20 -3.73 9.56
C GLY A 43 28.05 -2.66 10.23
N LYS A 44 27.63 -1.39 10.15
CA LYS A 44 28.30 -0.29 10.86
C LYS A 44 28.44 -0.55 12.37
N PHE A 45 27.44 -1.15 13.00
CA PHE A 45 27.41 -1.42 14.45
C PHE A 45 27.56 -2.92 14.79
N ILE A 46 27.77 -3.77 13.78
CA ILE A 46 28.00 -5.22 13.89
C ILE A 46 29.17 -5.57 12.93
N PRO A 47 30.39 -5.10 13.21
CA PRO A 47 31.54 -5.26 12.30
C PRO A 47 31.99 -6.73 12.12
N GLU A 48 31.68 -7.58 13.09
CA GLU A 48 31.95 -9.02 13.08
C GLU A 48 31.01 -9.83 12.15
N GLY A 49 29.98 -9.22 11.59
CA GLY A 49 29.05 -9.86 10.66
C GLY A 49 28.30 -11.03 11.31
N ARG A 50 28.34 -12.23 10.70
CA ARG A 50 27.63 -13.43 11.21
C ARG A 50 27.89 -13.73 12.68
N LYS A 51 29.14 -13.54 13.15
CA LYS A 51 29.55 -13.86 14.52
C LYS A 51 28.89 -12.97 15.57
N GLY A 52 28.43 -11.78 15.19
CA GLY A 52 27.76 -10.82 16.07
C GLY A 52 26.24 -10.87 15.98
N ARG A 53 25.69 -11.92 15.36
CA ARG A 53 24.26 -12.07 15.15
C ARG A 53 23.80 -13.40 15.68
N THR A 54 22.68 -13.39 16.39
CA THR A 54 21.91 -14.59 16.71
C THR A 54 20.75 -14.71 15.73
N MET A 55 20.67 -15.83 15.01
CA MET A 55 19.53 -16.18 14.18
C MET A 55 18.69 -17.25 14.87
N VAL A 56 17.40 -16.95 15.06
CA VAL A 56 16.40 -17.91 15.48
C VAL A 56 15.47 -18.22 14.31
N LEU A 57 15.14 -19.50 14.11
CA LEU A 57 14.14 -19.94 13.14
C LEU A 57 13.00 -20.65 13.88
N VAL A 58 11.77 -20.19 13.66
CA VAL A 58 10.54 -20.86 14.08
C VAL A 58 9.83 -21.36 12.83
N ASP A 59 9.73 -22.67 12.68
CA ASP A 59 9.05 -23.30 11.54
C ASP A 59 8.52 -24.67 11.94
N ILE A 60 7.53 -25.18 11.20
CA ILE A 60 6.99 -26.53 11.42
C ILE A 60 7.91 -27.62 10.85
N ARG A 61 8.83 -27.27 9.95
CA ARG A 61 9.74 -28.18 9.25
C ARG A 61 11.19 -27.73 9.38
N GLU A 62 12.08 -28.70 9.34
CA GLU A 62 13.51 -28.44 9.16
C GLU A 62 13.81 -28.03 7.72
N THR A 63 13.68 -26.74 7.42
CA THR A 63 13.96 -26.19 6.10
C THR A 63 15.46 -25.98 5.86
N MET A 64 15.86 -25.68 4.62
CA MET A 64 17.24 -25.31 4.30
C MET A 64 17.76 -24.09 5.10
N SER A 65 16.85 -23.26 5.62
CA SER A 65 17.21 -22.13 6.49
C SER A 65 17.71 -22.54 7.88
N VAL A 66 17.41 -23.76 8.36
CA VAL A 66 17.91 -24.28 9.66
C VAL A 66 19.43 -24.29 9.72
N LYS A 67 20.10 -24.58 8.59
CA LYS A 67 21.57 -24.61 8.51
C LYS A 67 22.24 -23.27 8.85
N ALA A 68 21.49 -22.16 8.76
CA ALA A 68 21.97 -20.84 9.12
C ALA A 68 21.59 -20.43 10.55
N ALA A 69 20.67 -21.15 11.20
CA ALA A 69 20.10 -20.79 12.49
C ALA A 69 21.00 -21.22 13.65
N ASP A 70 21.10 -20.37 14.67
CA ASP A 70 21.71 -20.72 15.96
C ASP A 70 20.71 -21.47 16.84
N ILE A 71 19.42 -21.17 16.68
CA ILE A 71 18.32 -21.80 17.42
C ILE A 71 17.20 -22.14 16.44
N PHE A 72 16.75 -23.39 16.47
CA PHE A 72 15.56 -23.84 15.75
C PHE A 72 14.48 -24.24 16.75
N LEU A 73 13.29 -23.64 16.62
CA LEU A 73 12.12 -23.94 17.42
C LEU A 73 11.04 -24.55 16.51
N GLN A 74 10.87 -25.86 16.62
CA GLN A 74 9.91 -26.58 15.80
C GLN A 74 8.51 -26.53 16.42
N VAL A 75 7.70 -25.56 15.99
CA VAL A 75 6.31 -25.44 16.43
C VAL A 75 5.43 -26.47 15.71
N ARG A 76 4.39 -26.97 16.37
CA ARG A 76 3.38 -27.84 15.75
C ARG A 76 2.51 -27.05 14.76
N PRO A 77 2.05 -27.68 13.66
CA PRO A 77 1.17 -27.01 12.70
C PRO A 77 -0.06 -26.37 13.33
N GLY A 78 -0.26 -25.08 13.05
CA GLY A 78 -1.44 -24.33 13.51
C GLY A 78 -1.41 -23.92 14.98
N LYS A 79 -0.27 -24.02 15.66
CA LYS A 79 -0.07 -23.60 17.06
C LYS A 79 0.74 -22.30 17.22
N ASP A 80 1.00 -21.59 16.11
CA ASP A 80 1.79 -20.34 16.12
C ASP A 80 1.19 -19.27 17.04
N PHE A 81 -0.13 -19.09 17.01
CA PHE A 81 -0.83 -18.07 17.79
C PHE A 81 -0.64 -18.29 19.29
N GLU A 82 -0.74 -19.54 19.74
CA GLU A 82 -0.56 -19.97 21.12
C GLU A 82 0.88 -19.70 21.58
N VAL A 83 1.88 -20.04 20.76
CA VAL A 83 3.30 -19.73 21.07
C VAL A 83 3.51 -18.23 21.21
N ILE A 84 3.01 -17.42 20.27
CA ILE A 84 3.17 -15.96 20.32
C ILE A 84 2.46 -15.39 21.56
N THR A 85 1.29 -15.93 21.91
CA THR A 85 0.54 -15.52 23.10
C THR A 85 1.32 -15.85 24.38
N ALA A 86 1.91 -17.04 24.47
CA ALA A 86 2.80 -17.41 25.57
C ALA A 86 4.02 -16.48 25.66
N LEU A 87 4.70 -16.19 24.54
CA LEU A 87 5.83 -15.25 24.50
C LEU A 87 5.43 -13.86 25.01
N ARG A 88 4.27 -13.34 24.58
CA ARG A 88 3.76 -12.04 25.04
C ARG A 88 3.44 -12.02 26.53
N ALA A 89 2.93 -13.12 27.07
CA ALA A 89 2.71 -13.27 28.51
C ALA A 89 4.05 -13.26 29.28
N LEU A 90 5.04 -14.03 28.83
CA LEU A 90 6.39 -14.07 29.43
C LEU A 90 7.10 -12.71 29.34
N VAL A 91 6.97 -12.00 28.23
CA VAL A 91 7.52 -10.64 28.07
C VAL A 91 7.01 -9.70 29.18
N LYS A 92 5.73 -9.83 29.55
CA LYS A 92 5.05 -9.05 30.60
C LYS A 92 5.24 -9.60 32.02
N GLY A 93 5.98 -10.70 32.19
CA GLY A 93 6.16 -11.35 33.49
C GLY A 93 4.92 -12.08 34.01
N ASN A 94 3.97 -12.40 33.13
CA ASN A 94 2.79 -13.18 33.50
C ASN A 94 3.12 -14.68 33.55
N ARG A 95 2.41 -15.41 34.42
CA ARG A 95 2.49 -16.87 34.48
C ARG A 95 1.96 -17.49 33.18
N VAL A 96 2.68 -18.49 32.68
CA VAL A 96 2.27 -19.33 31.55
C VAL A 96 2.14 -20.77 32.04
N ASP A 97 1.10 -21.45 31.57
CA ASP A 97 0.87 -22.86 31.87
C ASP A 97 1.79 -23.74 31.02
N THR A 98 2.64 -24.53 31.67
CA THR A 98 3.56 -25.47 31.00
C THR A 98 2.83 -26.48 30.11
N ALA A 99 1.68 -27.00 30.56
CA ALA A 99 0.93 -28.01 29.81
C ALA A 99 0.41 -27.44 28.47
N LEU A 100 -0.06 -26.19 28.47
CA LEU A 100 -0.49 -25.50 27.25
C LEU A 100 0.67 -25.20 26.30
N VAL A 101 1.88 -24.96 26.82
CA VAL A 101 3.07 -24.76 25.99
C VAL A 101 3.49 -26.06 25.31
N GLU A 102 3.48 -27.18 26.03
CA GLU A 102 3.81 -28.50 25.47
C GLU A 102 2.87 -28.92 24.33
N GLU A 103 1.61 -28.48 24.35
CA GLU A 103 0.69 -28.69 23.21
C GLU A 103 1.19 -28.07 21.90
N THR A 104 2.01 -27.02 21.98
CA THR A 104 2.58 -26.34 20.80
C THR A 104 3.81 -27.05 20.24
N GLY A 105 4.31 -28.10 20.92
CA GLY A 105 5.53 -28.81 20.57
C GLY A 105 6.82 -28.16 21.10
N LEU A 106 6.70 -27.05 21.83
CA LEU A 106 7.80 -26.36 22.49
C LEU A 106 7.72 -26.54 24.01
N LYS A 107 8.83 -26.33 24.70
CA LYS A 107 8.90 -26.34 26.16
C LYS A 107 8.90 -24.91 26.71
N LEU A 108 8.41 -24.74 27.94
CA LEU A 108 8.38 -23.43 28.60
C LEU A 108 9.79 -22.82 28.72
N GLU A 109 10.80 -23.64 29.00
CA GLU A 109 12.19 -23.20 29.11
C GLU A 109 12.74 -22.65 27.80
N GLN A 110 12.31 -23.23 26.65
CA GLN A 110 12.71 -22.72 25.33
C GLN A 110 12.09 -21.34 25.06
N LEU A 111 10.83 -21.14 25.46
CA LEU A 111 10.17 -19.84 25.30
C LEU A 111 10.77 -18.79 26.24
N GLN A 112 11.13 -19.18 27.47
CA GLN A 112 11.81 -18.28 28.41
C GLN A 112 13.21 -17.88 27.91
N ASP A 113 14.02 -18.84 27.44
CA ASP A 113 15.35 -18.54 26.86
C ASP A 113 15.22 -17.62 25.63
N LEU A 114 14.22 -17.84 24.77
CA LEU A 114 13.94 -16.96 23.64
C LEU A 114 13.63 -15.53 24.11
N VAL A 115 12.71 -15.36 25.07
CA VAL A 115 12.35 -14.03 25.61
C VAL A 115 13.55 -13.34 26.25
N ASP A 116 14.36 -14.07 27.00
CA ASP A 116 15.54 -13.51 27.67
C ASP A 116 16.58 -13.03 26.65
N ARG A 117 16.82 -13.80 25.57
CA ARG A 117 17.68 -13.36 24.46
C ARG A 117 17.11 -12.15 23.74
N MET A 118 15.81 -12.16 23.46
CA MET A 118 15.11 -11.04 22.83
C MET A 118 15.20 -9.77 23.68
N LYS A 119 15.15 -9.86 25.03
CA LYS A 119 15.30 -8.69 25.92
C LYS A 119 16.75 -8.19 26.00
N ARG A 120 17.73 -9.08 25.87
CA ARG A 120 19.17 -8.75 25.96
C ARG A 120 19.76 -8.18 24.67
N CYS A 121 19.12 -8.37 23.51
CA CYS A 121 19.66 -7.85 22.25
C CYS A 121 19.65 -6.32 22.20
N LYS A 122 20.47 -5.72 21.32
CA LYS A 122 20.50 -4.28 21.07
C LYS A 122 19.49 -3.83 20.02
N PHE A 123 19.28 -4.66 18.99
CA PHE A 123 18.33 -4.42 17.92
C PHE A 123 17.79 -5.77 17.40
N GLY A 124 16.55 -6.06 17.73
CA GLY A 124 15.85 -7.26 17.28
C GLY A 124 14.98 -7.03 16.06
N VAL A 125 14.94 -8.00 15.15
CA VAL A 125 14.00 -8.01 14.02
C VAL A 125 13.26 -9.34 13.93
N ILE A 126 11.93 -9.29 13.74
CA ILE A 126 11.12 -10.44 13.35
C ILE A 126 10.79 -10.35 11.87
N PHE A 127 11.27 -11.31 11.09
CA PHE A 127 10.82 -11.56 9.73
C PHE A 127 9.79 -12.68 9.73
N PHE A 128 8.59 -12.44 9.23
CA PHE A 128 7.55 -13.47 9.18
C PHE A 128 7.05 -13.74 7.76
N GLY A 129 6.83 -15.01 7.44
CA GLY A 129 6.43 -15.47 6.12
C GLY A 129 5.02 -16.04 6.05
N MET A 130 4.74 -16.71 4.93
CA MET A 130 3.43 -17.31 4.66
C MET A 130 3.08 -18.46 5.61
N GLY A 131 4.07 -19.14 6.19
CA GLY A 131 3.87 -20.15 7.23
C GLY A 131 3.26 -19.59 8.51
N LEU A 132 3.29 -18.26 8.69
CA LEU A 132 2.55 -17.58 9.75
C LEU A 132 1.24 -16.98 9.23
N SER A 133 1.26 -16.31 8.07
CA SER A 133 0.13 -15.49 7.60
C SER A 133 -0.98 -16.27 6.88
N MET A 134 -0.72 -17.51 6.43
CA MET A 134 -1.68 -18.36 5.71
C MET A 134 -2.10 -19.61 6.47
N THR A 135 -1.63 -19.83 7.69
CA THR A 135 -2.06 -20.93 8.56
C THR A 135 -3.31 -20.55 9.37
N ARG A 136 -3.84 -21.49 10.17
CA ARG A 136 -4.96 -21.24 11.08
C ARG A 136 -4.69 -19.97 11.90
N GLY A 137 -5.67 -19.07 11.97
CA GLY A 137 -5.53 -17.74 12.59
C GLY A 137 -5.21 -16.62 11.59
N LYS A 138 -4.47 -16.89 10.51
CA LYS A 138 -4.17 -15.97 9.41
C LYS A 138 -3.68 -14.59 9.89
N HIS A 139 -4.54 -13.57 9.78
CA HIS A 139 -4.24 -12.19 10.17
C HIS A 139 -4.06 -12.03 11.69
N MET A 140 -4.69 -12.89 12.51
CA MET A 140 -4.50 -12.88 13.97
C MET A 140 -3.06 -13.24 14.34
N ASN A 141 -2.43 -14.17 13.61
CA ASN A 141 -1.03 -14.55 13.83
C ASN A 141 -0.10 -13.38 13.52
N SER A 142 -0.33 -12.72 12.38
CA SER A 142 0.43 -11.53 11.99
C SER A 142 0.25 -10.38 12.99
N ALA A 143 -0.98 -10.12 13.44
CA ALA A 143 -1.25 -9.12 14.46
C ALA A 143 -0.57 -9.43 15.80
N ALA A 144 -0.53 -10.71 16.19
CA ALA A 144 0.14 -11.15 17.41
C ALA A 144 1.66 -10.92 17.33
N VAL A 145 2.32 -11.26 16.22
CA VAL A 145 3.77 -11.01 16.03
C VAL A 145 4.09 -9.51 16.01
N LEU A 146 3.30 -8.71 15.29
CA LEU A 146 3.48 -7.26 15.26
C LEU A 146 3.32 -6.66 16.67
N THR A 147 2.37 -7.18 17.45
CA THR A 147 2.15 -6.75 18.83
C THR A 147 3.29 -7.19 19.75
N LEU A 148 3.81 -8.41 19.60
CA LEU A 148 4.99 -8.89 20.33
C LEU A 148 6.18 -7.96 20.06
N ALA A 149 6.47 -7.62 18.80
CA ALA A 149 7.54 -6.68 18.47
C ALA A 149 7.31 -5.30 19.11
N ALA A 150 6.07 -4.79 19.12
CA ALA A 150 5.75 -3.54 19.80
C ALA A 150 5.98 -3.63 21.33
N GLU A 151 5.55 -4.71 21.97
CA GLU A 151 5.71 -4.94 23.42
C GLU A 151 7.19 -5.08 23.82
N MET A 152 8.02 -5.68 22.96
CA MET A 152 9.47 -5.76 23.16
C MET A 152 10.17 -4.40 23.22
N ASN A 153 9.58 -3.34 22.62
CA ASN A 153 10.15 -1.99 22.67
C ASN A 153 10.14 -1.36 24.07
N ALA A 154 9.48 -1.96 25.06
CA ALA A 154 9.63 -1.59 26.47
C ALA A 154 11.00 -2.00 27.05
N PHE A 155 11.72 -2.93 26.40
CA PHE A 155 12.99 -3.48 26.89
C PHE A 155 14.17 -3.15 25.97
N THR A 156 13.97 -3.28 24.65
CA THR A 156 15.01 -3.02 23.65
C THR A 156 14.40 -2.68 22.30
N LYS A 157 15.18 -2.12 21.37
CA LYS A 157 14.66 -1.80 20.04
C LYS A 157 14.27 -3.09 19.31
N PHE A 158 12.99 -3.23 18.98
CA PHE A 158 12.47 -4.36 18.21
C PHE A 158 11.61 -3.89 17.04
N VAL A 159 11.70 -4.58 15.92
CA VAL A 159 10.89 -4.32 14.73
C VAL A 159 10.36 -5.63 14.14
N ALA A 160 9.30 -5.56 13.35
CA ALA A 160 8.77 -6.71 12.63
C ALA A 160 8.40 -6.34 11.19
N MET A 161 8.66 -7.25 10.27
CA MET A 161 8.40 -7.05 8.84
C MET A 161 7.98 -8.36 8.15
N PRO A 162 6.96 -8.34 7.29
CA PRO A 162 6.62 -9.49 6.47
C PRO A 162 7.66 -9.72 5.37
N MET A 163 8.04 -10.98 5.17
CA MET A 163 8.84 -11.45 4.04
C MET A 163 7.99 -11.49 2.77
N ARG A 164 7.74 -10.32 2.16
CA ARG A 164 6.93 -10.18 0.95
C ARG A 164 7.53 -11.00 -0.21
N GLY A 165 6.67 -11.74 -0.94
CA GLY A 165 7.07 -12.70 -1.97
C GLY A 165 7.54 -12.06 -3.28
N HIS A 166 6.60 -11.67 -4.14
CA HIS A 166 6.90 -11.13 -5.46
C HIS A 166 7.64 -9.78 -5.40
N GLY A 167 8.46 -9.52 -6.42
CA GLY A 167 9.38 -8.37 -6.47
C GLY A 167 8.72 -6.98 -6.40
N ASN A 168 7.42 -6.86 -6.63
CA ASN A 168 6.70 -5.59 -6.53
C ASN A 168 5.30 -5.68 -5.87
N VAL A 169 5.03 -6.71 -5.05
CA VAL A 169 3.76 -6.79 -4.32
C VAL A 169 3.58 -5.58 -3.38
N ALA A 170 4.67 -5.12 -2.77
CA ALA A 170 4.64 -3.92 -1.94
C ALA A 170 4.31 -2.67 -2.77
N GLY A 171 4.68 -2.61 -4.06
CA GLY A 171 4.39 -1.47 -4.91
C GLY A 171 2.92 -1.40 -5.29
N ALA A 172 2.29 -2.55 -5.57
CA ALA A 172 0.84 -2.61 -5.78
C ALA A 172 0.09 -2.12 -4.53
N ASP A 173 0.45 -2.61 -3.34
CA ASP A 173 -0.12 -2.17 -2.05
C ASP A 173 0.07 -0.66 -1.83
N MET A 174 1.23 -0.11 -2.18
CA MET A 174 1.54 1.31 -2.04
C MET A 174 0.69 2.17 -2.98
N VAL A 175 0.64 1.82 -4.27
CA VAL A 175 -0.12 2.55 -5.28
C VAL A 175 -1.60 2.58 -4.94
N LEU A 176 -2.16 1.43 -4.55
CA LEU A 176 -3.57 1.36 -4.14
C LEU A 176 -3.85 2.21 -2.91
N ARG A 177 -2.95 2.27 -1.93
CA ARG A 177 -3.15 3.10 -0.72
C ARG A 177 -3.23 4.59 -1.04
N TRP A 178 -2.32 5.15 -1.82
CA TRP A 178 -2.40 6.60 -2.11
C TRP A 178 -3.52 6.94 -3.08
N THR A 179 -3.90 6.04 -3.99
CA THR A 179 -4.98 6.29 -4.98
C THR A 179 -6.38 6.06 -4.41
N THR A 180 -6.57 4.99 -3.63
CA THR A 180 -7.89 4.55 -3.16
C THR A 180 -8.08 4.65 -1.65
N GLY A 181 -6.99 4.83 -0.90
CA GLY A 181 -6.98 4.79 0.56
C GLY A 181 -6.62 3.40 1.10
N TYR A 182 -6.88 2.33 0.34
CA TYR A 182 -6.81 0.96 0.83
C TYR A 182 -5.75 0.13 0.10
N PRO A 183 -5.18 -0.92 0.72
CA PRO A 183 -4.03 -1.65 0.15
C PRO A 183 -4.37 -2.74 -0.87
N PHE A 184 -5.56 -3.35 -0.81
CA PHE A 184 -6.00 -4.43 -1.71
C PHE A 184 -7.50 -4.65 -1.54
N GLY A 185 -8.14 -5.57 -2.28
CA GLY A 185 -9.55 -5.92 -2.06
C GLY A 185 -10.48 -4.71 -2.13
N VAL A 186 -10.26 -3.86 -3.14
CA VAL A 186 -10.96 -2.58 -3.31
C VAL A 186 -12.04 -2.73 -4.37
N ASN A 187 -13.28 -2.46 -4.00
CA ASN A 187 -14.42 -2.40 -4.90
C ASN A 187 -14.70 -0.95 -5.29
N LEU A 188 -14.88 -0.69 -6.59
CA LEU A 188 -15.13 0.65 -7.16
C LEU A 188 -16.55 0.80 -7.75
N CYS A 189 -17.41 -0.21 -7.63
CA CYS A 189 -18.70 -0.26 -8.33
C CYS A 189 -19.67 0.87 -7.95
N ARG A 190 -19.50 1.50 -6.77
CA ARG A 190 -20.31 2.66 -6.35
C ARG A 190 -19.75 4.02 -6.80
N GLY A 191 -18.71 4.03 -7.63
CA GLY A 191 -18.03 5.26 -8.07
C GLY A 191 -17.04 5.82 -7.04
N PHE A 192 -16.81 5.13 -5.93
CA PHE A 192 -15.79 5.45 -4.91
C PHE A 192 -15.21 4.16 -4.28
N PRO A 193 -14.03 4.22 -3.63
CA PRO A 193 -13.42 3.04 -3.04
C PRO A 193 -14.17 2.48 -1.83
N ARG A 194 -14.44 1.17 -1.88
CA ARG A 194 -14.88 0.36 -0.75
C ARG A 194 -13.88 -0.75 -0.47
N PHE A 195 -13.63 -1.01 0.81
CA PHE A 195 -12.65 -2.00 1.26
C PHE A 195 -13.29 -2.95 2.27
N ASN A 196 -13.26 -4.23 1.92
CA ASN A 196 -13.73 -5.31 2.77
C ASN A 196 -13.08 -6.65 2.34
N PRO A 197 -11.85 -6.95 2.81
CA PRO A 197 -11.24 -8.27 2.63
C PRO A 197 -12.16 -9.38 3.16
N GLY A 198 -12.30 -10.47 2.41
CA GLY A 198 -13.32 -11.51 2.62
C GLY A 198 -14.58 -11.30 1.76
N GLU A 199 -14.90 -10.06 1.39
CA GLU A 199 -15.94 -9.75 0.42
C GLU A 199 -15.33 -9.49 -0.96
N PHE A 200 -14.28 -8.67 -1.04
CA PHE A 200 -13.70 -8.20 -2.31
C PHE A 200 -12.30 -8.76 -2.61
N SER A 201 -11.82 -9.74 -1.85
CA SER A 201 -10.56 -10.39 -2.20
C SER A 201 -10.74 -11.30 -3.41
N THR A 202 -9.69 -11.44 -4.22
CA THR A 202 -9.72 -12.23 -5.45
C THR A 202 -10.19 -13.67 -5.23
N VAL A 203 -9.69 -14.35 -4.18
CA VAL A 203 -10.10 -15.73 -3.86
C VAL A 203 -11.59 -15.79 -3.56
N ASP A 204 -12.11 -14.88 -2.74
CA ASP A 204 -13.52 -14.88 -2.33
C ASP A 204 -14.45 -14.66 -3.52
N LEU A 205 -14.13 -13.67 -4.37
CA LEU A 205 -14.91 -13.36 -5.57
C LEU A 205 -14.92 -14.51 -6.57
N LEU A 206 -13.76 -15.15 -6.79
CA LEU A 206 -13.64 -16.28 -7.72
C LEU A 206 -14.36 -17.52 -7.22
N VAL A 207 -14.20 -17.87 -5.94
CA VAL A 207 -14.82 -19.07 -5.36
C VAL A 207 -16.35 -18.92 -5.27
N ARG A 208 -16.86 -17.72 -4.95
CA ARG A 208 -18.32 -17.47 -4.97
C ARG A 208 -18.89 -17.33 -6.38
N GLY A 209 -18.06 -17.03 -7.37
CA GLY A 209 -18.49 -16.82 -8.74
C GLY A 209 -19.18 -15.47 -8.95
N ASP A 210 -18.82 -14.45 -8.16
CA ASP A 210 -19.46 -13.13 -8.18
C ASP A 210 -19.03 -12.27 -9.39
N ILE A 211 -18.11 -12.77 -10.22
CA ILE A 211 -17.56 -12.05 -11.37
C ILE A 211 -18.13 -12.59 -12.68
N ASP A 212 -18.30 -11.69 -13.66
CA ASP A 212 -18.73 -11.98 -15.01
C ASP A 212 -17.59 -11.86 -16.05
N ALA A 213 -16.45 -11.27 -15.67
CA ALA A 213 -15.21 -11.20 -16.45
C ALA A 213 -13.99 -11.04 -15.54
N ALA A 214 -12.80 -11.41 -16.03
CA ALA A 214 -11.54 -11.26 -15.31
C ALA A 214 -10.48 -10.56 -16.17
N PHE A 215 -9.76 -9.60 -15.58
CA PHE A 215 -8.56 -8.99 -16.15
C PHE A 215 -7.37 -9.29 -15.25
N VAL A 216 -6.44 -10.12 -15.74
CA VAL A 216 -5.28 -10.62 -15.00
C VAL A 216 -4.01 -9.97 -15.55
N LEU A 217 -3.24 -9.35 -14.67
CA LEU A 217 -2.01 -8.63 -15.01
C LEU A 217 -0.81 -9.26 -14.30
N GLY A 218 0.10 -9.88 -15.06
CA GLY A 218 1.38 -10.39 -14.57
C GLY A 218 1.25 -11.39 -13.41
N ALA A 219 0.22 -12.23 -13.43
CA ALA A 219 -0.08 -13.21 -12.39
C ALA A 219 -0.60 -14.52 -13.01
N ASP A 220 -0.43 -15.64 -12.28
CA ASP A 220 -0.87 -16.96 -12.73
C ASP A 220 -1.90 -17.59 -11.76
N PRO A 221 -3.10 -17.01 -11.58
CA PRO A 221 -4.13 -17.57 -10.71
C PRO A 221 -4.60 -18.97 -11.15
N GLY A 222 -4.53 -19.30 -12.44
CA GLY A 222 -4.79 -20.65 -12.96
C GLY A 222 -3.85 -21.72 -12.40
N ALA A 223 -2.69 -21.35 -11.88
CA ALA A 223 -1.76 -22.27 -11.20
C ALA A 223 -1.78 -22.17 -9.67
N THR A 224 -2.32 -21.08 -9.12
CA THR A 224 -2.11 -20.69 -7.71
C THR A 224 -3.38 -20.51 -6.89
N MET A 225 -4.55 -20.46 -7.54
CA MET A 225 -5.85 -20.37 -6.86
C MET A 225 -6.41 -21.76 -6.53
N PRO A 226 -7.33 -21.86 -5.55
CA PRO A 226 -8.09 -23.08 -5.32
C PRO A 226 -8.93 -23.47 -6.55
N GLN A 227 -9.19 -24.78 -6.71
CA GLN A 227 -9.91 -25.32 -7.88
C GLN A 227 -11.23 -24.58 -8.20
N PRO A 228 -12.12 -24.28 -7.23
CA PRO A 228 -13.34 -23.55 -7.54
C PRO A 228 -13.10 -22.17 -8.18
N GLY A 229 -11.99 -21.51 -7.81
CA GLY A 229 -11.61 -20.24 -8.42
C GLY A 229 -11.07 -20.40 -9.84
N ILE A 230 -10.33 -21.48 -10.10
CA ILE A 230 -9.86 -21.86 -11.45
C ILE A 230 -11.06 -22.15 -12.37
N ASP A 231 -12.05 -22.89 -11.86
CA ASP A 231 -13.27 -23.23 -12.60
C ASP A 231 -14.06 -21.97 -12.99
N THR A 232 -14.14 -20.98 -12.09
CA THR A 232 -14.73 -19.67 -12.41
C THR A 232 -13.94 -18.95 -13.51
N LEU A 233 -12.61 -18.94 -13.47
CA LEU A 233 -11.78 -18.31 -14.51
C LEU A 233 -11.95 -18.97 -15.89
N ALA A 234 -12.14 -20.29 -15.92
CA ALA A 234 -12.40 -21.03 -17.16
C ALA A 234 -13.79 -20.74 -17.74
N ARG A 235 -14.76 -20.42 -16.89
CA ARG A 235 -16.15 -20.12 -17.28
C ARG A 235 -16.33 -18.71 -17.82
N VAL A 236 -15.68 -17.71 -17.21
CA VAL A 236 -15.88 -16.29 -17.56
C VAL A 236 -14.88 -15.81 -18.61
N PRO A 237 -15.20 -14.77 -19.42
CA PRO A 237 -14.22 -14.11 -20.27
C PRO A 237 -13.04 -13.58 -19.46
N THR A 238 -11.90 -14.25 -19.61
CA THR A 238 -10.64 -13.89 -18.95
C THR A 238 -9.67 -13.28 -19.95
N ILE A 239 -9.13 -12.10 -19.64
CA ILE A 239 -8.08 -11.40 -20.40
C ILE A 239 -6.81 -11.42 -19.56
N VAL A 240 -5.69 -11.83 -20.16
CA VAL A 240 -4.38 -11.93 -19.50
C VAL A 240 -3.37 -11.05 -20.20
N LEU A 241 -2.64 -10.23 -19.43
CA LEU A 241 -1.39 -9.60 -19.83
C LEU A 241 -0.26 -10.31 -19.11
N ASP A 242 0.58 -11.03 -19.86
CA ASP A 242 1.73 -11.72 -19.32
C ASP A 242 2.82 -11.83 -20.40
N PRO A 243 4.12 -11.71 -20.05
CA PRO A 243 5.20 -11.92 -21.01
C PRO A 243 5.32 -13.38 -21.50
N LYS A 244 4.67 -14.34 -20.84
CA LYS A 244 4.74 -15.76 -21.16
C LYS A 244 3.37 -16.41 -21.21
N VAL A 245 3.30 -17.57 -21.86
CA VAL A 245 2.14 -18.45 -21.76
C VAL A 245 2.16 -19.16 -20.40
N THR A 246 1.17 -18.88 -19.56
CA THR A 246 1.00 -19.43 -18.21
C THR A 246 -0.19 -20.40 -18.15
N HIS A 247 -0.48 -20.99 -16.99
CA HIS A 247 -1.71 -21.78 -16.83
C HIS A 247 -2.95 -20.91 -17.01
N THR A 248 -2.90 -19.68 -16.51
CA THR A 248 -3.96 -18.69 -16.69
C THR A 248 -4.11 -18.28 -18.16
N SER A 249 -3.02 -18.12 -18.91
CA SER A 249 -3.08 -17.83 -20.35
C SER A 249 -3.85 -18.91 -21.13
N LYS A 250 -3.77 -20.18 -20.70
CA LYS A 250 -4.50 -21.29 -21.33
C LYS A 250 -6.01 -21.27 -21.04
N LEU A 251 -6.42 -20.64 -19.94
CA LEU A 251 -7.82 -20.43 -19.58
C LEU A 251 -8.38 -19.14 -20.21
N ALA A 252 -7.50 -18.24 -20.64
CA ALA A 252 -7.87 -16.92 -21.10
C ALA A 252 -8.52 -16.94 -22.48
N ARG A 253 -9.53 -16.09 -22.67
CA ARG A 253 -10.11 -15.80 -23.99
C ARG A 253 -9.18 -14.91 -24.81
N VAL A 254 -8.41 -14.04 -24.16
CA VAL A 254 -7.43 -13.16 -24.79
C VAL A 254 -6.15 -13.17 -23.97
N HIS A 255 -5.03 -13.47 -24.61
CA HIS A 255 -3.69 -13.27 -24.06
C HIS A 255 -2.97 -12.20 -24.86
N ILE A 256 -2.50 -11.15 -24.18
CA ILE A 256 -1.69 -10.09 -24.76
C ILE A 256 -0.28 -10.22 -24.20
N THR A 257 0.67 -10.55 -25.07
CA THR A 257 2.08 -10.64 -24.68
C THR A 257 2.64 -9.23 -24.46
N THR A 258 3.15 -8.98 -23.25
CA THR A 258 3.78 -7.72 -22.86
C THR A 258 5.27 -7.89 -22.62
N SER A 259 6.01 -6.79 -22.66
CA SER A 259 7.43 -6.77 -22.33
C SER A 259 7.65 -6.94 -20.82
N VAL A 260 8.76 -7.57 -20.45
CA VAL A 260 9.07 -7.85 -19.04
C VAL A 260 9.55 -6.60 -18.33
N THR A 261 8.78 -6.13 -17.34
CA THR A 261 9.16 -5.03 -16.45
C THR A 261 10.48 -5.31 -15.73
N GLY A 262 11.42 -4.36 -15.82
CA GLY A 262 12.77 -4.44 -15.26
C GLY A 262 13.80 -5.21 -16.07
N ILE A 263 13.40 -5.85 -17.18
CA ILE A 263 14.33 -6.44 -18.15
C ILE A 263 14.27 -5.65 -19.46
N SER A 264 13.07 -5.44 -19.98
CA SER A 264 12.84 -4.74 -21.26
C SER A 264 11.95 -3.50 -21.16
N SER A 265 11.28 -3.31 -20.03
CA SER A 265 10.52 -2.09 -19.72
C SER A 265 11.02 -1.43 -18.44
N PRO A 266 11.07 -0.09 -18.37
CA PRO A 266 11.38 0.61 -17.13
C PRO A 266 10.21 0.52 -16.14
N GLY A 267 10.43 0.97 -14.91
CA GLY A 267 9.37 1.05 -13.92
C GLY A 267 9.92 1.33 -12.53
N THR A 268 9.03 1.34 -11.53
CA THR A 268 9.43 1.41 -10.12
C THR A 268 8.93 0.17 -9.40
N ALA A 269 9.82 -0.51 -8.69
CA ALA A 269 9.47 -1.59 -7.78
C ALA A 269 9.71 -1.20 -6.33
N TYR A 270 8.82 -1.59 -5.44
CA TYR A 270 9.02 -1.44 -4.00
C TYR A 270 9.48 -2.76 -3.42
N ARG A 271 10.62 -2.74 -2.74
CA ARG A 271 11.13 -3.90 -2.00
C ARG A 271 10.25 -4.18 -0.77
N MET A 272 10.43 -5.32 -0.11
CA MET A 272 9.64 -5.73 1.07
C MET A 272 9.66 -4.72 2.23
N ASP A 273 10.69 -3.89 2.32
CA ASP A 273 10.83 -2.80 3.28
C ASP A 273 10.27 -1.45 2.78
N GLU A 274 9.51 -1.48 1.69
CA GLU A 274 8.84 -0.33 1.06
C GLU A 274 9.80 0.74 0.51
N VAL A 275 11.07 0.37 0.29
CA VAL A 275 12.03 1.22 -0.41
C VAL A 275 11.74 1.16 -1.92
N PRO A 276 11.46 2.31 -2.59
CA PRO A 276 11.27 2.36 -4.03
C PRO A 276 12.61 2.21 -4.75
N LEU A 277 12.63 1.38 -5.79
CA LEU A 277 13.80 1.10 -6.62
C LEU A 277 13.42 1.30 -8.09
N PRO A 278 14.09 2.21 -8.81
CA PRO A 278 13.89 2.35 -10.24
C PRO A 278 14.46 1.14 -10.95
N LEU A 279 13.65 0.53 -11.81
CA LEU A 279 14.03 -0.59 -12.65
C LEU A 279 14.63 -0.06 -13.96
N ARG A 280 15.80 -0.59 -14.31
CA ARG A 280 16.56 -0.17 -15.50
C ARG A 280 16.51 -1.31 -16.53
N PRO A 281 15.84 -1.12 -17.68
CA PRO A 281 15.82 -2.12 -18.72
C PRO A 281 17.21 -2.27 -19.32
N VAL A 282 17.59 -3.51 -19.63
CA VAL A 282 18.88 -3.87 -20.24
C VAL A 282 18.72 -4.45 -21.64
N LEU A 283 17.51 -4.87 -22.00
CA LEU A 283 17.16 -5.43 -23.29
C LEU A 283 16.04 -4.59 -23.93
N LYS A 284 15.90 -4.68 -25.25
CA LYS A 284 14.72 -4.17 -25.95
C LYS A 284 13.75 -5.32 -26.19
N SER A 285 12.45 -5.04 -26.16
CA SER A 285 11.40 -6.00 -26.50
C SER A 285 10.60 -5.49 -27.70
N PRO A 286 10.16 -6.37 -28.61
CA PRO A 286 9.23 -5.99 -29.66
C PRO A 286 7.78 -5.83 -29.14
N TYR A 287 7.51 -6.24 -27.89
CA TYR A 287 6.18 -6.18 -27.28
C TYR A 287 5.98 -4.87 -26.51
N PRO A 288 4.74 -4.35 -26.43
CA PRO A 288 4.43 -3.17 -25.63
C PRO A 288 4.61 -3.44 -24.13
N SER A 289 4.76 -2.40 -23.33
CA SER A 289 4.68 -2.48 -21.87
C SER A 289 3.25 -2.75 -21.39
N ASP A 290 3.12 -3.25 -20.17
CA ASP A 290 1.82 -3.40 -19.50
C ASP A 290 1.04 -2.08 -19.46
N GLU A 291 1.72 -0.96 -19.16
CA GLU A 291 1.12 0.37 -19.10
C GLU A 291 0.55 0.82 -20.45
N GLU A 292 1.28 0.60 -21.54
CA GLU A 292 0.81 0.96 -22.89
C GLU A 292 -0.44 0.17 -23.28
N VAL A 293 -0.48 -1.13 -22.98
CA VAL A 293 -1.65 -1.97 -23.26
C VAL A 293 -2.84 -1.50 -22.43
N VAL A 294 -2.66 -1.26 -21.12
CA VAL A 294 -3.73 -0.77 -20.25
C VAL A 294 -4.25 0.59 -20.71
N LYS A 295 -3.39 1.53 -21.12
CA LYS A 295 -3.81 2.83 -21.67
C LYS A 295 -4.65 2.68 -22.94
N ARG A 296 -4.28 1.76 -23.84
CA ARG A 296 -5.04 1.47 -25.06
C ARG A 296 -6.41 0.87 -24.74
N ILE A 297 -6.47 -0.04 -23.76
CA ILE A 297 -7.74 -0.61 -23.28
C ILE A 297 -8.63 0.49 -22.70
N ILE A 298 -8.10 1.35 -21.82
CA ILE A 298 -8.85 2.48 -21.24
C ILE A 298 -9.41 3.37 -22.35
N ALA A 299 -8.57 3.81 -23.30
CA ALA A 299 -9.01 4.67 -24.41
C ALA A 299 -10.06 3.99 -25.32
N ALA A 300 -10.02 2.67 -25.46
CA ALA A 300 -11.05 1.92 -26.20
C ALA A 300 -12.36 1.82 -25.43
N VAL A 301 -12.31 1.65 -24.10
CA VAL A 301 -13.48 1.60 -23.22
C VAL A 301 -14.15 2.97 -23.13
N GLU A 302 -13.39 4.06 -23.03
CA GLU A 302 -13.92 5.43 -22.97
C GLU A 302 -14.70 5.85 -24.23
N LYS A 303 -14.42 5.23 -25.37
CA LYS A 303 -15.18 5.44 -26.62
C LYS A 303 -16.53 4.72 -26.63
N LYS A 304 -16.76 3.78 -25.72
CA LYS A 304 -18.04 3.08 -25.58
C LYS A 304 -18.99 3.96 -24.75
N THR A 305 -20.28 3.87 -25.03
CA THR A 305 -21.31 4.47 -24.18
C THR A 305 -21.20 3.90 -22.77
N ALA A 306 -21.13 4.77 -21.77
CA ALA A 306 -20.99 4.37 -20.38
C ALA A 306 -22.17 3.48 -19.96
N TRP A 307 -21.87 2.28 -19.45
CA TRP A 307 -22.84 1.41 -18.77
C TRP A 307 -23.09 1.91 -17.33
N LEU A 308 -23.22 3.21 -17.09
CA LEU A 308 -23.63 3.66 -15.75
C LEU A 308 -25.16 3.59 -15.68
N PRO A 309 -25.76 2.96 -14.66
CA PRO A 309 -27.18 3.10 -14.43
C PRO A 309 -27.48 4.60 -14.24
N LYS A 310 -28.49 5.09 -14.98
CA LYS A 310 -28.91 6.50 -14.91
C LYS A 310 -29.06 6.91 -13.45
N THR A 311 -28.42 8.01 -13.08
CA THR A 311 -28.36 8.60 -11.73
C THR A 311 -29.69 9.09 -11.18
N ASP A 312 -30.83 8.74 -11.79
CA ASP A 312 -32.16 9.24 -11.43
C ASP A 312 -32.77 8.60 -10.17
N THR A 313 -32.08 7.66 -9.50
CA THR A 313 -32.67 6.89 -8.37
C THR A 313 -31.88 6.91 -7.06
N MET A 314 -30.76 7.62 -6.94
CA MET A 314 -30.09 7.77 -5.63
C MET A 314 -30.68 8.95 -4.86
N THR A 315 -31.69 8.66 -4.03
CA THR A 315 -32.27 9.62 -3.06
C THR A 315 -31.18 10.31 -2.22
N SER A 316 -31.28 11.63 -2.20
CA SER A 316 -30.31 12.66 -1.80
C SER A 316 -29.89 12.72 -0.32
N LYS A 317 -30.04 11.67 0.49
CA LYS A 317 -29.96 11.79 1.96
C LYS A 317 -28.67 11.34 2.67
N ALA A 318 -27.56 11.10 1.97
CA ALA A 318 -26.29 10.81 2.66
C ALA A 318 -25.02 11.36 1.99
N VAL A 319 -25.16 12.36 1.10
CA VAL A 319 -24.02 13.10 0.57
C VAL A 319 -23.92 14.41 1.36
N LEU A 320 -23.03 14.46 2.35
CA LEU A 320 -22.55 15.76 2.84
C LEU A 320 -21.82 16.43 1.68
N THR A 321 -22.60 17.24 0.96
CA THR A 321 -22.22 18.46 0.24
C THR A 321 -20.96 18.38 -0.62
N HIS A 322 -20.93 17.47 -1.59
CA HIS A 322 -20.74 18.06 -2.92
C HIS A 322 -22.08 18.68 -3.24
N ARG A 323 -22.10 20.01 -3.35
CA ARG A 323 -23.09 20.64 -4.22
C ARG A 323 -23.11 19.74 -5.45
N THR A 324 -24.28 19.20 -5.84
CA THR A 324 -24.57 18.97 -7.27
C THR A 324 -23.91 20.11 -8.02
N PRO A 325 -23.32 19.93 -9.22
CA PRO A 325 -22.90 21.10 -9.97
C PRO A 325 -24.10 22.05 -9.92
N ARG A 326 -24.02 23.11 -9.09
CA ARG A 326 -24.83 24.27 -9.31
C ARG A 326 -24.51 24.51 -10.76
N GLU A 327 -25.54 24.69 -11.60
CA GLU A 327 -25.37 25.43 -12.84
C GLU A 327 -24.23 26.39 -12.59
N ARG A 328 -23.07 26.11 -13.20
CA ARG A 328 -21.86 26.82 -12.81
C ARG A 328 -22.30 28.27 -12.93
N ASP A 329 -22.21 29.05 -11.86
CA ASP A 329 -22.21 30.50 -12.04
C ASP A 329 -20.92 30.71 -12.82
N ASP A 330 -21.00 30.51 -14.14
CA ASP A 330 -19.89 30.58 -15.07
C ASP A 330 -19.36 32.01 -15.07
N MET A 331 -20.17 32.95 -14.55
CA MET A 331 -19.85 34.34 -14.27
C MET A 331 -19.56 34.58 -12.78
N LEU A 332 -18.35 35.05 -12.48
CA LEU A 332 -17.88 35.44 -11.15
C LEU A 332 -17.23 36.82 -11.22
N ARG A 333 -17.55 37.68 -10.26
CA ARG A 333 -16.86 38.96 -10.04
C ARG A 333 -16.25 38.99 -8.63
N ILE A 334 -14.96 39.27 -8.52
CA ILE A 334 -14.26 39.50 -7.25
C ILE A 334 -13.90 40.97 -7.19
N THR A 335 -14.28 41.68 -6.13
CA THR A 335 -14.17 43.15 -6.04
C THR A 335 -13.39 43.60 -4.82
N GLY A 336 -12.76 44.78 -4.88
CA GLY A 336 -12.16 45.45 -3.71
C GLY A 336 -10.87 44.83 -3.15
N GLY A 337 -10.41 43.69 -3.68
CA GLY A 337 -9.19 43.03 -3.23
C GLY A 337 -7.92 43.55 -3.89
N LYS A 338 -6.78 43.42 -3.21
CA LYS A 338 -5.45 43.76 -3.76
C LYS A 338 -4.94 42.61 -4.61
N VAL A 339 -4.81 42.84 -5.91
CA VAL A 339 -4.35 41.84 -6.88
C VAL A 339 -2.82 41.80 -6.91
N TYR A 340 -2.28 40.58 -6.80
CA TYR A 340 -0.86 40.27 -7.00
C TYR A 340 -0.74 39.25 -8.14
N ASP A 341 -0.20 39.70 -9.26
CA ASP A 341 0.01 38.88 -10.46
C ASP A 341 1.35 39.24 -11.12
N PRO A 342 2.43 38.54 -10.74
CA PRO A 342 3.76 38.77 -11.31
C PRO A 342 3.84 38.57 -12.83
N ALA A 343 3.02 37.69 -13.40
CA ALA A 343 3.04 37.41 -14.84
C ALA A 343 2.55 38.61 -15.66
N ASN A 344 1.67 39.43 -15.09
CA ASN A 344 1.15 40.65 -15.68
C ASN A 344 1.69 41.93 -15.02
N GLY A 345 2.68 41.81 -14.13
CA GLY A 345 3.33 42.95 -13.46
C GLY A 345 2.48 43.68 -12.41
N ILE A 346 1.41 43.07 -11.91
CA ILE A 346 0.48 43.69 -10.94
C ILE A 346 0.97 43.40 -9.51
N ASN A 347 1.18 44.45 -8.71
CA ASN A 347 1.72 44.34 -7.36
C ASN A 347 0.87 45.10 -6.31
N GLY A 348 -0.15 44.43 -5.77
CA GLY A 348 -0.95 44.95 -4.67
C GLY A 348 -1.96 46.03 -5.05
N GLU A 349 -2.34 46.09 -6.33
CA GLU A 349 -3.31 47.05 -6.84
C GLU A 349 -4.74 46.60 -6.57
N VAL A 350 -5.61 47.51 -6.12
CA VAL A 350 -7.03 47.20 -5.96
C VAL A 350 -7.68 47.18 -7.34
N ARG A 351 -8.12 46.00 -7.78
CA ARG A 351 -8.77 45.80 -9.09
C ARG A 351 -9.82 44.71 -8.99
N ASP A 352 -10.89 44.89 -9.75
CA ASP A 352 -11.92 43.86 -9.88
C ASP A 352 -11.46 42.78 -10.85
N ILE A 353 -11.71 41.52 -10.52
CA ILE A 353 -11.45 40.36 -11.37
C ILE A 353 -12.78 39.77 -11.80
N CYS A 354 -13.02 39.73 -13.11
CA CYS A 354 -14.21 39.13 -13.70
C CYS A 354 -13.82 37.81 -14.39
N MET A 355 -14.63 36.77 -14.21
CA MET A 355 -14.50 35.48 -14.86
C MET A 355 -15.80 35.09 -15.54
N ALA A 356 -15.72 34.61 -16.79
CA ALA A 356 -16.81 34.01 -17.55
C ALA A 356 -16.33 32.69 -18.19
N ASP A 357 -17.11 31.62 -18.09
CA ASP A 357 -16.83 30.30 -18.70
C ASP A 357 -15.41 29.77 -18.37
N GLY A 358 -14.97 30.00 -17.13
CA GLY A 358 -13.64 29.58 -16.66
C GLY A 358 -12.47 30.42 -17.21
N LYS A 359 -12.73 31.56 -17.85
CA LYS A 359 -11.72 32.50 -18.35
C LYS A 359 -11.83 33.85 -17.64
N ILE A 360 -10.70 34.50 -17.44
CA ILE A 360 -10.66 35.90 -16.99
C ILE A 360 -11.13 36.78 -18.15
N VAL A 361 -12.09 37.66 -17.89
CA VAL A 361 -12.67 38.59 -18.87
C VAL A 361 -12.65 40.02 -18.31
N ALA A 362 -12.78 41.02 -19.18
CA ALA A 362 -12.73 42.42 -18.74
C ALA A 362 -13.92 42.81 -17.85
N ASN A 363 -15.09 42.22 -18.09
CA ASN A 363 -16.31 42.47 -17.33
C ASN A 363 -17.25 41.26 -17.44
N VAL A 364 -18.14 41.09 -16.46
CA VAL A 364 -19.29 40.18 -16.51
C VAL A 364 -20.55 40.91 -16.08
N GLU A 365 -21.67 40.63 -16.72
CA GLU A 365 -22.97 41.16 -16.34
C GLU A 365 -23.77 40.06 -15.62
N GLY A 366 -23.97 40.21 -14.30
CA GLY A 366 -24.59 39.19 -13.46
C GLY A 366 -23.60 38.18 -12.89
N GLY A 367 -24.13 37.11 -12.29
CA GLY A 367 -23.34 36.06 -11.63
C GLY A 367 -22.97 36.37 -10.16
N ARG A 368 -22.15 35.49 -9.58
CA ARG A 368 -21.76 35.59 -8.17
C ARG A 368 -20.77 36.74 -7.98
N THR A 369 -21.01 37.59 -6.98
CA THR A 369 -20.02 38.59 -6.55
C THR A 369 -19.38 38.19 -5.22
N ILE A 370 -18.06 38.33 -5.12
CA ILE A 370 -17.28 38.16 -3.89
C ILE A 370 -16.68 39.52 -3.54
N ASP A 371 -17.02 40.03 -2.35
CA ASP A 371 -16.34 41.18 -1.76
C ASP A 371 -15.03 40.71 -1.10
N ALA A 372 -13.90 41.15 -1.65
CA ALA A 372 -12.56 40.84 -1.18
C ALA A 372 -11.88 42.08 -0.56
N ASN A 373 -12.64 43.07 -0.10
CA ASN A 373 -12.10 44.24 0.60
C ASN A 373 -11.22 43.81 1.78
N GLY A 374 -10.01 44.38 1.84
CA GLY A 374 -9.00 44.03 2.84
C GLY A 374 -8.31 42.67 2.63
N MET A 375 -8.67 41.93 1.57
CA MET A 375 -8.04 40.66 1.20
C MET A 375 -7.08 40.83 0.02
N ILE A 376 -6.27 39.80 -0.20
CA ILE A 376 -5.39 39.67 -1.37
C ILE A 376 -6.00 38.72 -2.40
N ILE A 377 -5.78 38.99 -3.68
CA ILE A 377 -6.18 38.16 -4.81
C ILE A 377 -4.90 37.77 -5.55
N PHE A 378 -4.71 36.48 -5.79
CA PHE A 378 -3.57 35.95 -6.54
C PHE A 378 -4.02 34.77 -7.42
N PRO A 379 -3.34 34.49 -8.54
CA PRO A 379 -3.78 33.49 -9.53
C PRO A 379 -3.78 32.05 -8.99
N GLY A 380 -3.07 31.78 -7.91
CA GLY A 380 -3.09 30.50 -7.22
C GLY A 380 -2.03 30.39 -6.12
N GLY A 381 -2.38 29.66 -5.06
CA GLY A 381 -1.48 29.44 -3.92
C GLY A 381 -0.46 28.36 -4.24
N VAL A 382 0.76 28.55 -3.72
CA VAL A 382 1.83 27.55 -3.76
C VAL A 382 2.13 27.12 -2.33
N ASP A 383 1.80 25.87 -2.01
CA ASP A 383 2.21 25.26 -0.75
C ASP A 383 3.53 24.52 -0.96
N ILE A 384 4.62 25.07 -0.40
CA ILE A 384 5.96 24.51 -0.54
C ILE A 384 6.23 23.34 0.40
N HIS A 385 5.36 23.07 1.37
CA HIS A 385 5.59 22.06 2.39
C HIS A 385 4.28 21.35 2.78
N THR A 386 3.93 20.33 2.02
CA THR A 386 2.80 19.45 2.32
C THR A 386 3.21 17.98 2.36
N HIS A 387 2.25 17.15 2.78
CA HIS A 387 2.32 15.71 2.72
C HIS A 387 1.07 15.14 2.04
N VAL A 388 1.27 14.52 0.88
CA VAL A 388 0.21 14.04 -0.01
C VAL A 388 0.36 12.54 -0.27
N ALA A 389 1.51 12.11 -0.79
CA ALA A 389 1.74 10.74 -1.25
C ALA A 389 2.93 10.06 -0.55
N GLY A 390 3.60 10.75 0.36
CA GLY A 390 4.76 10.25 1.10
C GLY A 390 4.50 8.96 1.88
N ALA A 391 5.60 8.25 2.21
CA ALA A 391 5.56 6.96 2.88
C ALA A 391 4.79 7.01 4.22
N ALA A 392 4.95 8.08 4.99
CA ALA A 392 4.25 8.26 6.27
C ALA A 392 2.73 8.24 6.13
N LEU A 393 2.17 8.95 5.14
CA LEU A 393 0.72 8.94 4.91
C LEU A 393 0.24 7.58 4.41
N ASN A 394 1.03 6.90 3.57
CA ASN A 394 0.67 5.54 3.15
C ASN A 394 0.70 4.53 4.30
N PHE A 395 1.56 4.72 5.30
CA PHE A 395 1.49 3.95 6.54
C PHE A 395 0.23 4.28 7.32
N ALA A 396 -0.08 5.57 7.53
CA ALA A 396 -1.29 5.97 8.25
C ALA A 396 -2.57 5.42 7.58
N ARG A 397 -2.67 5.53 6.26
CA ARG A 397 -3.78 4.95 5.47
C ARG A 397 -3.96 3.45 5.69
N ALA A 398 -2.86 2.71 5.82
CA ALA A 398 -2.89 1.27 6.07
C ALA A 398 -3.33 0.92 7.49
N LEU A 399 -3.03 1.79 8.46
CA LEU A 399 -3.30 1.56 9.88
C LEU A 399 -4.71 1.97 10.30
N THR A 400 -5.35 2.90 9.56
CA THR A 400 -6.68 3.42 9.90
C THR A 400 -7.68 3.30 8.73
N PRO A 401 -7.92 2.10 8.18
CA PRO A 401 -8.91 1.92 7.12
C PRO A 401 -10.34 2.29 7.56
N GLU A 402 -10.66 2.18 8.85
CA GLU A 402 -11.94 2.59 9.44
C GLU A 402 -12.21 4.09 9.31
N ASN A 403 -11.18 4.94 9.46
CA ASN A 403 -11.31 6.38 9.27
C ASN A 403 -11.70 6.72 7.82
N GLN A 404 -11.22 5.94 6.86
CA GLN A 404 -11.55 6.11 5.45
C GLN A 404 -12.97 5.65 5.12
N ARG A 405 -13.53 4.71 5.89
CA ARG A 405 -14.87 4.17 5.66
C ARG A 405 -15.95 5.25 5.86
N VAL A 406 -15.82 6.08 6.88
CA VAL A 406 -16.78 7.16 7.21
C VAL A 406 -16.43 8.52 6.60
N ALA A 407 -15.25 8.65 6.01
CA ALA A 407 -14.79 9.90 5.40
C ALA A 407 -15.59 10.33 4.16
N ALA A 408 -15.50 11.62 3.83
CA ALA A 408 -16.05 12.20 2.61
C ALA A 408 -15.60 11.44 1.35
N LYS A 409 -16.53 11.22 0.42
CA LYS A 409 -16.30 10.46 -0.81
C LYS A 409 -16.27 11.40 -2.00
N PHE A 410 -15.22 11.28 -2.81
CA PHE A 410 -15.15 11.91 -4.12
C PHE A 410 -15.52 10.86 -5.15
N LEU A 411 -16.61 11.12 -5.88
CA LEU A 411 -17.10 10.22 -6.92
C LEU A 411 -16.27 10.39 -8.20
N HIS A 412 -16.09 9.30 -8.93
CA HIS A 412 -15.61 9.38 -10.30
C HIS A 412 -16.67 10.04 -11.19
N THR A 413 -16.27 11.09 -11.89
CA THR A 413 -17.08 11.79 -12.90
C THR A 413 -16.23 12.00 -14.16
N LYS A 414 -16.79 12.67 -15.17
CA LYS A 414 -16.03 13.09 -16.36
C LYS A 414 -14.85 14.02 -16.00
N ASP A 415 -15.04 14.86 -14.99
CA ASP A 415 -14.06 15.90 -14.61
C ASP A 415 -13.22 15.51 -13.38
N THR A 416 -13.66 14.51 -12.61
CA THR A 416 -13.00 14.09 -11.36
C THR A 416 -12.69 12.60 -11.32
N ARG A 417 -11.53 12.27 -10.75
CA ARG A 417 -11.18 10.91 -10.34
C ARG A 417 -11.79 10.64 -8.96
N LEU A 418 -12.06 9.37 -8.69
CA LEU A 418 -12.53 8.93 -7.37
C LEU A 418 -11.48 9.16 -6.28
N GLY A 419 -11.94 9.32 -5.03
CA GLY A 419 -11.07 9.51 -3.89
C GLY A 419 -11.78 9.52 -2.54
N ILE A 420 -11.00 9.61 -1.47
CA ILE A 420 -11.51 9.68 -0.08
C ILE A 420 -10.84 10.88 0.61
N GLY A 421 -11.65 11.72 1.25
CA GLY A 421 -11.22 12.97 1.89
C GLY A 421 -10.95 12.92 3.40
N GLY A 422 -10.71 11.73 3.97
CA GLY A 422 -10.56 11.55 5.42
C GLY A 422 -9.32 12.24 6.00
N GLN A 423 -8.95 11.89 7.24
CA GLN A 423 -7.74 12.46 7.88
C GLN A 423 -6.46 12.28 7.04
N THR A 424 -6.39 11.21 6.27
CA THR A 424 -5.31 10.95 5.30
C THR A 424 -5.92 10.85 3.89
N PRO A 425 -6.27 11.98 3.25
CA PRO A 425 -7.00 11.98 1.99
C PRO A 425 -6.21 11.31 0.88
N THR A 426 -6.87 10.70 -0.12
CA THR A 426 -6.18 10.11 -1.28
C THR A 426 -5.59 11.20 -2.19
N THR A 427 -4.57 10.89 -2.99
CA THR A 427 -3.83 11.89 -3.77
C THR A 427 -4.73 12.82 -4.60
N PHE A 428 -5.73 12.27 -5.28
CA PHE A 428 -6.69 13.08 -6.05
C PHE A 428 -7.60 13.92 -5.16
N ALA A 429 -8.12 13.33 -4.07
CA ALA A 429 -8.94 14.06 -3.09
C ALA A 429 -8.16 15.21 -2.45
N THR A 430 -6.89 15.01 -2.10
CA THR A 430 -6.00 16.08 -1.61
C THR A 430 -5.88 17.21 -2.62
N GLY A 431 -5.70 16.89 -3.91
CA GLY A 431 -5.68 17.89 -4.97
C GLY A 431 -6.97 18.72 -5.05
N TYR A 432 -8.14 18.07 -4.93
CA TYR A 432 -9.43 18.77 -4.92
C TYR A 432 -9.60 19.67 -3.69
N LEU A 433 -9.14 19.22 -2.52
CA LEU A 433 -9.21 19.99 -1.28
C LEU A 433 -8.29 21.21 -1.35
N TYR A 434 -7.06 21.07 -1.87
CA TYR A 434 -6.15 22.19 -2.11
C TYR A 434 -6.71 23.20 -3.12
N ALA A 435 -7.25 22.71 -4.24
CA ALA A 435 -7.89 23.57 -5.23
C ALA A 435 -9.08 24.34 -4.64
N GLY A 436 -9.86 23.70 -3.75
CA GLY A 436 -10.96 24.34 -3.03
C GLY A 436 -10.52 25.47 -2.09
N MET A 437 -9.27 25.45 -1.62
CA MET A 437 -8.65 26.53 -0.83
C MET A 437 -7.95 27.60 -1.68
N GLY A 438 -7.94 27.46 -3.02
CA GLY A 438 -7.27 28.38 -3.93
C GLY A 438 -5.81 28.05 -4.23
N TYR A 439 -5.32 26.87 -3.84
CA TYR A 439 -3.96 26.43 -4.18
C TYR A 439 -3.93 25.70 -5.52
N THR A 440 -3.00 26.12 -6.38
CA THR A 440 -2.76 25.51 -7.70
C THR A 440 -1.57 24.57 -7.70
N THR A 441 -0.65 24.74 -6.74
CA THR A 441 0.55 23.90 -6.58
C THR A 441 0.73 23.52 -5.12
N ALA A 442 0.99 22.24 -4.87
CA ALA A 442 1.37 21.73 -3.55
C ALA A 442 2.57 20.79 -3.70
N ILE A 443 3.60 20.98 -2.88
CA ILE A 443 4.88 20.27 -2.96
C ILE A 443 5.02 19.30 -1.79
N GLU A 444 5.17 18.00 -2.10
CA GLU A 444 5.47 16.97 -1.09
C GLU A 444 6.89 17.16 -0.54
N ALA A 445 7.00 17.54 0.72
CA ALA A 445 8.30 17.83 1.35
C ALA A 445 9.01 16.57 1.88
N ALA A 446 8.29 15.47 2.10
CA ALA A 446 8.86 14.22 2.64
C ALA A 446 9.21 13.20 1.55
N VAL A 447 9.67 13.67 0.37
CA VAL A 447 10.32 12.78 -0.59
C VAL A 447 11.80 12.67 -0.22
N PRO A 448 12.32 11.47 0.10
CA PRO A 448 13.73 11.29 0.31
C PRO A 448 14.49 11.82 -0.91
N VAL A 449 15.45 12.71 -0.68
CA VAL A 449 16.35 13.23 -1.71
C VAL A 449 17.31 12.09 -2.12
N LEU A 450 16.78 11.11 -2.84
CA LEU A 450 17.57 10.00 -3.36
C LEU A 450 18.16 10.34 -4.74
N SER A 451 17.78 11.48 -5.32
CA SER A 451 18.27 11.94 -6.62
C SER A 451 17.97 13.42 -6.93
N ALA A 452 17.91 14.33 -5.96
CA ALA A 452 18.02 15.75 -6.34
C ALA A 452 19.45 15.95 -6.85
N LYS A 453 19.57 16.27 -8.14
CA LYS A 453 20.83 16.73 -8.72
C LYS A 453 21.03 18.18 -8.33
#